data_AF-A0A642VBD6-F1
#
_entry.id   AF-A0A642VBD6-F1
#
_cell.length_a   1.000
_cell.length_b   1.000
_cell.length_c   1.000
_cell.angle_alpha   90.00
_cell.angle_beta   90.00
_cell.angle_gamma   90.00
#
_symmetry.space_group_name_H-M   'P 1'
#
loop_
_entity.id
_entity.type
_entity.pdbx_description
1 polymer ?
#
loop_
_entity_poly.entity_id
_entity_poly.type
_entity_poly.pdbx_seq_one_letter_code
_entity_poly.pdbx_strand_id
1 'polypeptide(L)'
;MAGSLMQNGFQTVRFYGAGPPPLTREFVQERIIDTLGCFDKIEDPSKITPEANFMTDLNLDSLDVVEALFFIEEEFGIEMPE
;
A
#
# COMPACT_ATOMS: atom_id res chain seq x y z
N MET A 1 -5.57 0.31 61.00
CA MET A 1 -4.21 0.21 60.42
C MET A 1 -4.26 -0.99 59.46
N ALA A 2 -4.78 -0.82 58.25
CA ALA A 2 -4.12 -0.33 57.04
C ALA A 2 -3.09 -1.33 56.47
N GLY A 3 -3.39 -1.85 55.27
CA GLY A 3 -2.47 -2.57 54.39
C GLY A 3 -2.99 -3.97 54.02
N SER A 4 -3.14 -4.37 52.77
CA SER A 4 -3.06 -3.69 51.47
C SER A 4 -3.68 -4.67 50.47
N LEU A 5 -4.52 -4.17 49.56
CA LEU A 5 -5.05 -4.92 48.43
C LEU A 5 -3.95 -5.02 47.38
N MET A 6 -3.50 -6.23 47.05
CA MET A 6 -2.71 -6.47 45.83
C MET A 6 -3.56 -7.28 44.87
N GLN A 7 -4.42 -6.57 44.13
CA GLN A 7 -4.95 -7.10 42.87
C GLN A 7 -3.77 -7.25 41.91
N ASN A 8 -3.38 -8.48 41.63
CA ASN A 8 -2.49 -8.79 40.50
C ASN A 8 -3.24 -8.45 39.21
N GLY A 9 -3.08 -7.21 38.76
CA GLY A 9 -3.57 -6.73 37.50
C GLY A 9 -2.86 -7.45 36.36
N PHE A 10 -3.57 -8.36 35.70
CA PHE A 10 -3.25 -8.78 34.34
C PHE A 10 -3.15 -7.52 33.48
N GLN A 11 -1.93 -7.07 33.19
CA GLN A 11 -1.69 -6.08 32.16
C GLN A 11 -1.81 -6.80 30.82
N THR A 12 -3.00 -6.80 30.24
CA THR A 12 -3.20 -7.13 28.83
C THR A 12 -2.42 -6.09 28.04
N VAL A 13 -1.18 -6.42 27.63
CA VAL A 13 -0.41 -5.59 26.71
C VAL A 13 -1.20 -5.57 25.42
N ARG A 14 -1.89 -4.46 25.17
CA ARG A 14 -2.52 -4.21 23.87
C ARG A 14 -1.38 -4.06 22.88
N PHE A 15 -1.14 -5.08 22.07
CA PHE A 15 -0.35 -4.94 20.85
C PHE A 15 -1.18 -4.04 19.92
N TYR A 16 -1.02 -2.72 20.06
CA TYR A 16 -1.28 -1.84 18.92
C TYR A 16 -0.39 -2.37 17.81
N GLY A 17 -0.99 -2.69 16.66
CA GLY A 17 -0.40 -3.47 15.60
C GLY A 17 1.05 -3.09 15.34
N ALA A 18 1.87 -4.09 14.99
CA ALA A 18 3.16 -3.82 14.38
C ALA A 18 2.97 -2.66 13.41
N GLY A 19 3.72 -1.56 13.62
CA GLY A 19 3.59 -0.36 12.80
C GLY A 19 3.61 -0.74 11.31
N PRO A 20 3.10 0.13 10.42
CA PRO A 20 3.00 -0.17 9.00
C PRO A 20 4.28 -0.87 8.53
N PRO A 21 4.14 -2.03 7.85
CA PRO A 21 5.29 -2.83 7.46
C PRO A 21 6.35 -1.93 6.82
N PRO A 22 7.63 -2.18 7.08
CA PRO A 22 8.69 -1.34 6.55
C PRO A 22 8.50 -1.19 5.04
N LEU A 23 8.65 0.04 4.53
CA LEU A 23 8.61 0.38 3.10
C LEU A 23 9.83 -0.25 2.40
N THR A 24 9.79 -1.56 2.28
CA THR A 24 10.72 -2.38 1.54
C THR A 24 10.31 -2.36 0.07
N ARG A 25 11.29 -2.53 -0.83
CA ARG A 25 11.04 -2.48 -2.27
C ARG A 25 10.00 -3.53 -2.68
N GLU A 26 10.05 -4.68 -2.04
CA GLU A 26 9.15 -5.81 -2.26
C GLU A 26 7.72 -5.44 -1.86
N PHE A 27 7.55 -4.83 -0.69
CA PHE A 27 6.24 -4.39 -0.21
C PHE A 27 5.64 -3.28 -1.09
N VAL A 28 6.45 -2.28 -1.46
CA VAL A 28 6.01 -1.19 -2.34
C VAL A 28 5.61 -1.74 -3.71
N GLN A 29 6.37 -2.68 -4.26
CA GLN A 29 6.06 -3.30 -5.53
C GLN A 29 4.73 -4.08 -5.47
N GLU A 30 4.52 -4.90 -4.44
CA GLU A 30 3.25 -5.63 -4.25
C GLU A 30 2.07 -4.68 -4.16
N ARG A 31 2.20 -3.61 -3.36
CA ARG A 31 1.18 -2.58 -3.24
C ARG A 31 0.88 -1.89 -4.57
N ILE A 32 1.89 -1.51 -5.35
CA ILE A 32 1.67 -0.89 -6.67
C ILE A 32 0.95 -1.86 -7.61
N ILE A 33 1.29 -3.14 -7.60
CA ILE A 33 0.61 -4.15 -8.42
C ILE A 33 -0.86 -4.29 -8.00
N ASP A 34 -1.15 -4.32 -6.69
CA ASP A 34 -2.52 -4.37 -6.17
C ASP A 34 -3.32 -3.12 -6.57
N THR A 35 -2.71 -1.94 -6.44
CA THR A 35 -3.28 -0.63 -6.78
C THR A 35 -3.62 -0.56 -8.27
N LEU A 36 -2.69 -0.99 -9.14
CA LEU A 36 -2.92 -1.07 -10.58
C LEU A 36 -3.95 -2.15 -10.93
N GLY A 37 -4.01 -3.27 -10.19
CA GLY A 37 -5.00 -4.32 -10.39
C GLY A 37 -6.44 -3.87 -10.12
N CYS A 38 -6.63 -2.84 -9.30
CA CYS A 38 -7.92 -2.20 -9.07
C CYS A 38 -8.28 -1.15 -10.14
N PHE A 39 -7.37 -0.84 -11.06
CA PHE A 39 -7.59 0.17 -12.09
C PHE A 39 -8.43 -0.42 -13.22
N ASP A 40 -9.70 0.00 -13.32
CA ASP A 40 -10.69 -0.54 -14.27
C ASP A 40 -10.27 -0.48 -15.75
N LYS A 41 -9.27 0.34 -16.08
CA LYS A 41 -8.77 0.49 -17.44
C LYS A 41 -7.78 -0.60 -17.85
N ILE A 42 -7.28 -1.40 -16.90
CA ILE A 42 -6.40 -2.53 -17.19
C ILE A 42 -7.26 -3.77 -17.45
N GLU A 43 -7.32 -4.20 -18.71
CA GLU A 43 -8.10 -5.38 -19.12
C GLU A 43 -7.49 -6.70 -18.60
N ASP A 44 -6.16 -6.78 -18.56
CA ASP A 44 -5.41 -7.99 -18.21
C ASP A 44 -4.49 -7.76 -17.00
N PRO A 45 -4.93 -8.04 -15.76
CA PRO A 45 -4.10 -7.86 -14.57
C PRO A 45 -2.86 -8.76 -14.56
N SER A 46 -2.83 -9.84 -15.35
CA SER A 46 -1.66 -10.70 -15.51
C SER A 46 -0.50 -10.02 -16.26
N LYS A 47 -0.75 -8.91 -16.96
CA LYS A 47 0.31 -8.13 -17.64
C LYS A 47 0.97 -7.13 -16.71
N ILE A 48 0.42 -6.89 -15.52
CA ILE A 48 0.99 -5.99 -14.53
C ILE A 48 2.23 -6.65 -13.94
N THR A 49 3.39 -6.26 -14.45
CA THR A 49 4.70 -6.72 -13.99
C THR A 49 5.56 -5.50 -13.67
N PRO A 50 6.56 -5.63 -12.77
CA PRO A 50 7.44 -4.51 -12.42
C PRO A 50 8.26 -3.96 -13.61
N GLU A 51 8.30 -4.69 -14.74
CA GLU A 51 9.02 -4.33 -15.96
C GLU A 51 8.06 -3.92 -17.09
N ALA A 52 6.74 -3.99 -16.87
CA ALA A 52 5.73 -3.67 -17.87
C ALA A 52 5.76 -2.18 -18.24
N ASN A 53 5.55 -1.91 -19.52
CA ASN A 53 5.36 -0.55 -20.02
C ASN A 53 3.86 -0.19 -20.01
N PHE A 54 3.53 0.94 -19.39
CA PHE A 54 2.13 1.40 -19.27
C PHE A 54 1.43 1.61 -20.62
N MET A 55 2.13 2.12 -21.64
CA MET A 55 1.52 2.35 -22.95
C MET A 55 1.52 1.10 -23.84
N THR A 56 2.62 0.37 -23.91
CA THR A 56 2.72 -0.75 -24.87
C THR A 56 2.20 -2.08 -24.34
N ASP A 57 2.36 -2.35 -23.03
CA ASP A 57 1.95 -3.64 -22.44
C ASP A 57 0.58 -3.56 -21.78
N LEU A 58 0.30 -2.46 -21.07
CA LEU A 58 -0.98 -2.22 -20.40
C LEU A 58 -1.98 -1.44 -21.27
N ASN A 59 -1.55 -0.99 -22.45
CA ASN A 59 -2.38 -0.28 -23.43
C ASN A 59 -3.12 0.95 -22.85
N LEU A 60 -2.50 1.61 -21.87
CA LEU A 60 -3.01 2.84 -21.27
C LEU A 60 -2.67 4.04 -22.16
N ASP A 61 -3.59 4.98 -22.25
CA ASP A 61 -3.32 6.25 -22.93
C ASP A 61 -2.54 7.21 -22.01
N SER A 62 -2.07 8.34 -22.56
CA SER A 62 -1.31 9.32 -21.78
C SER A 62 -2.10 9.91 -20.61
N LEU A 63 -3.43 10.01 -20.70
CA LEU A 63 -4.26 10.50 -19.60
C LEU A 63 -4.42 9.44 -18.52
N ASP A 64 -4.63 8.18 -18.91
CA ASP A 64 -4.72 7.04 -18.00
C ASP A 64 -3.43 6.86 -17.18
N VAL A 65 -2.26 7.09 -17.77
CA VAL A 65 -0.98 7.03 -17.06
C VAL A 65 -0.90 8.08 -15.94
N VAL A 66 -1.33 9.31 -16.21
CA VAL A 66 -1.34 10.38 -15.20
C VAL A 66 -2.33 10.06 -14.09
N GLU A 67 -3.50 9.50 -14.43
CA GLU A 67 -4.49 9.07 -13.44
C GLU A 67 -3.98 7.92 -12.56
N ALA A 68 -3.32 6.92 -13.16
CA ALA A 68 -2.71 5.81 -12.43
C ALA A 68 -1.60 6.30 -11.48
N LEU A 69 -0.77 7.27 -11.91
CA LEU A 69 0.24 7.88 -11.06
C LEU A 69 -0.37 8.64 -9.88
N PHE A 70 -1.39 9.45 -10.12
CA PHE A 70 -2.11 10.18 -9.06
C PHE A 70 -2.73 9.21 -8.03
N PHE A 71 -3.29 8.09 -8.49
CA PHE A 71 -3.85 7.08 -7.59
C PHE A 71 -2.77 6.39 -6.74
N ILE A 72 -1.58 6.14 -7.31
CA ILE A 72 -0.41 5.63 -6.56
C ILE A 72 0.07 6.69 -5.56
N GLU A 73 0.13 7.96 -5.94
CA GLU A 73 0.50 9.06 -5.04
C GLU A 73 -0.43 9.15 -3.82
N GLU A 74 -1.76 9.07 -4.03
CA GLU A 74 -2.74 9.05 -2.94
C GLU A 74 -2.58 7.81 -2.04
N GLU A 75 -2.33 6.63 -2.60
CA GLU A 75 -2.15 5.40 -1.83
C GLU A 75 -0.93 5.47 -0.88
N PHE A 76 0.18 6.07 -1.33
CA PHE A 76 1.40 6.17 -0.53
C PHE A 76 1.52 7.50 0.23
N GLY A 77 0.63 8.46 -0.01
CA GLY A 77 0.70 9.81 0.54
C GLY A 77 1.97 10.56 0.13
N ILE A 78 2.39 10.39 -1.12
CA ILE A 78 3.58 11.01 -1.71
C ILE A 78 3.19 11.96 -2.85
N GLU A 79 4.12 12.80 -3.28
CA GLU A 79 4.01 13.60 -4.50
C GLU A 79 5.24 13.31 -5.37
N MET A 80 5.04 12.83 -6.60
CA MET A 80 6.10 12.69 -7.58
C MET A 80 6.25 13.99 -8.37
N PRO A 81 7.50 14.47 -8.61
CA PRO A 81 7.72 15.62 -9.48
C PRO A 81 7.49 15.23 -10.95
N GLU A 82 6.80 16.09 -11.70
CA GLU A 82 6.46 15.92 -13.12
C GLU A 82 7.66 16.04 -14.08
#